data_AF-A0A1L6I745-F1
#
_entry.id   AF-A0A1L6I745-F1
#
_cell.length_a   1.000
_cell.length_b   1.000
_cell.length_c   1.000
_cell.angle_alpha   90.00
_cell.angle_beta   90.00
_cell.angle_gamma   90.00
#
_symmetry.space_group_name_H-M   'P 1'
#
loop_
_entity.id
_entity.type
_entity.pdbx_description
1 polymer ?
#
loop_
_entity_poly.entity_id
_entity_poly.type
_entity_poly.pdbx_seq_one_letter_code
_entity_poly.pdbx_strand_id
1 'polypeptide(L)'
;MKPFWIKTTMALCIVLASGAASASAKLTPQECNDYPFTPLSKPVTHAQLMQELGELESVGYQASAGDDSYYPSEIQQAEARLRLKYRADCLGEKVKVPTSPIIYSGGADGFY
;
A
#
# COMPACT_ATOMS: atom_id res chain seq x y z
N MET A 1 37.96 14.28 56.56
CA MET A 1 37.24 15.09 55.55
C MET A 1 37.00 14.18 54.36
N LYS A 2 35.74 13.84 54.06
CA LYS A 2 35.37 12.88 52.99
C LYS A 2 34.63 13.69 51.89
N PRO A 3 35.04 13.63 50.61
CA PRO A 3 34.41 14.45 49.58
C PRO A 3 33.00 13.95 49.26
N PHE A 4 32.05 14.79 49.63
CA PHE A 4 30.67 14.87 49.15
C PHE A 4 30.65 15.02 47.62
N TRP A 5 30.69 13.91 46.86
CA TRP A 5 30.37 13.97 45.43
C TRP A 5 29.76 12.68 44.89
N ILE A 6 28.82 12.11 45.63
CA ILE A 6 27.82 11.18 45.08
C ILE A 6 26.61 12.05 44.71
N LYS A 7 26.80 12.91 43.70
CA LYS A 7 25.70 13.66 43.08
C LYS A 7 25.32 12.94 41.79
N THR A 8 24.25 12.14 41.90
CA THR A 8 23.17 12.11 40.91
C THR A 8 23.60 12.25 39.45
N THR A 9 24.06 11.17 38.85
CA THR A 9 24.19 11.06 37.39
C THR A 9 23.95 9.63 36.96
N MET A 10 22.68 9.20 36.99
CA MET A 10 22.22 8.16 36.06
C MET A 10 20.70 8.22 35.92
N ALA A 11 20.20 9.39 35.53
CA ALA A 11 18.91 9.49 34.86
C ALA A 11 19.20 9.91 33.42
N LEU A 12 18.48 9.30 32.47
CA LEU A 12 18.47 9.58 31.03
C LEU A 12 19.39 8.69 30.17
N CYS A 13 18.90 7.49 29.85
CA CYS A 13 19.15 6.78 28.58
C CYS A 13 18.06 5.71 28.37
N ILE A 14 16.78 6.11 28.33
CA ILE A 14 15.68 5.26 27.85
C ILE A 14 14.83 6.07 26.88
N VAL A 15 15.36 6.38 25.69
CA VAL A 15 14.54 6.63 24.48
C VAL A 15 15.40 6.29 23.25
N LEU A 16 15.51 5.00 22.91
CA LEU A 16 16.03 4.55 21.61
C LEU A 16 15.31 3.28 21.14
N ALA A 17 13.99 3.24 21.29
CA ALA A 17 13.19 2.15 20.73
C ALA A 17 11.90 2.72 20.16
N SER A 18 11.95 3.20 18.92
CA SER A 18 10.89 3.07 17.90
C SER A 18 11.17 4.04 16.76
N GLY A 19 12.19 3.71 15.98
CA GLY A 19 12.51 4.38 14.72
C GLY A 19 12.66 3.35 13.61
N ALA A 20 11.68 2.46 13.44
CA ALA A 20 11.62 1.63 12.25
C ALA A 20 10.99 2.44 11.10
N ALA A 21 11.73 3.42 10.58
CA ALA A 21 11.48 3.87 9.22
C ALA A 21 12.00 2.76 8.31
N SER A 22 11.15 1.78 8.01
CA SER A 22 11.49 0.70 7.08
C SER A 22 11.59 1.28 5.67
N ALA A 23 12.80 1.75 5.33
CA ALA A 23 13.26 1.96 3.97
C ALA A 23 13.72 0.63 3.33
N SER A 24 12.97 -0.46 3.56
CA SER A 24 13.01 -1.63 2.68
C SER A 24 11.73 -1.59 1.86
N ALA A 25 11.88 -1.60 0.54
CA ALA A 25 10.79 -1.59 -0.43
C ALA A 25 9.97 -2.90 -0.42
N LYS A 26 9.86 -3.58 0.72
CA LYS A 26 9.19 -4.87 0.90
C LYS A 26 8.24 -4.77 2.09
N LEU A 27 6.98 -5.06 1.81
CA LEU A 27 5.94 -5.21 2.84
C LEU A 27 6.32 -6.33 3.80
N THR A 28 5.83 -6.27 5.04
CA THR A 28 6.05 -7.37 5.99
C THR A 28 5.22 -8.59 5.55
N PRO A 29 5.54 -9.81 6.02
CA PRO A 29 4.73 -10.99 5.71
C PRO A 29 3.26 -10.84 6.10
N GLN A 30 2.97 -10.12 7.19
CA GLN A 30 1.60 -9.85 7.63
C GLN A 30 0.88 -8.94 6.61
N GLU A 31 1.51 -7.83 6.23
CA GLU A 31 0.95 -6.89 5.25
C GLU A 31 0.72 -7.57 3.88
N CYS A 32 1.59 -8.50 3.49
CA CYS A 32 1.46 -9.26 2.26
C CYS A 32 0.32 -10.30 2.26
N ASN A 33 -0.20 -10.69 3.43
CA ASN A 33 -1.33 -11.63 3.50
C ASN A 33 -2.68 -10.93 3.39
N ASP A 34 -2.75 -9.67 3.81
CA ASP A 34 -3.98 -8.87 3.76
C ASP A 34 -4.21 -8.24 2.37
N TYR A 35 -3.15 -8.18 1.54
CA TYR A 35 -3.12 -7.57 0.21
C TYR A 35 -3.07 -8.63 -0.92
N PRO A 36 -3.65 -8.37 -2.11
CA PRO A 36 -4.45 -7.20 -2.48
C PRO A 36 -5.93 -7.32 -2.11
N PHE A 37 -6.44 -8.52 -1.83
CA PHE A 37 -7.84 -8.72 -1.43
C PHE A 37 -8.00 -10.08 -0.73
N THR A 38 -8.41 -10.08 0.54
CA THR A 38 -8.79 -11.30 1.25
C THR A 38 -10.32 -11.42 1.30
N PRO A 39 -10.92 -12.57 0.95
CA PRO A 39 -12.36 -12.76 1.10
C PRO A 39 -12.82 -12.50 2.54
N LEU A 40 -13.77 -11.58 2.69
CA LEU A 40 -14.27 -11.20 4.01
C LEU A 40 -15.30 -12.22 4.50
N SER A 41 -15.14 -12.65 5.77
CA SER A 41 -16.12 -13.49 6.48
C SER A 41 -17.21 -12.67 7.18
N LYS A 42 -17.11 -11.34 7.13
CA LYS A 42 -17.99 -10.35 7.75
C LYS A 42 -18.27 -9.23 6.74
N PRO A 43 -19.31 -8.41 6.95
CA PRO A 43 -19.52 -7.21 6.13
C PRO A 43 -18.28 -6.31 6.11
N VAL A 44 -18.03 -5.67 4.97
CA VAL A 44 -16.92 -4.71 4.80
C VAL A 44 -17.10 -3.53 5.75
N THR A 45 -16.02 -3.14 6.43
CA THR A 45 -15.98 -1.90 7.21
C THR A 45 -15.56 -0.74 6.31
N HIS A 46 -15.97 0.49 6.66
CA HIS A 46 -15.55 1.67 5.91
C HIS A 46 -14.03 1.82 5.83
N ALA A 47 -13.31 1.45 6.89
CA ALA A 47 -11.85 1.49 6.90
C ALA A 47 -11.23 0.50 5.90
N GLN A 48 -11.74 -0.74 5.85
CA GLN A 48 -11.28 -1.75 4.88
C GLN A 48 -11.58 -1.31 3.45
N LEU A 49 -12.78 -0.77 3.19
CA LEU A 49 -13.13 -0.27 1.87
C LEU A 49 -12.19 0.84 1.40
N MET A 50 -11.87 1.80 2.29
CA MET A 50 -10.96 2.90 1.94
C MET A 50 -9.52 2.43 1.74
N GLN A 51 -9.09 1.39 2.48
CA GLN A 51 -7.80 0.76 2.25
C GLN A 51 -7.75 0.12 0.85
N GLU A 52 -8.70 -0.76 0.54
CA GLU A 52 -8.81 -1.42 -0.77
C GLU A 52 -8.91 -0.43 -1.92
N LEU A 53 -9.65 0.67 -1.74
CA LEU A 53 -9.74 1.74 -2.72
C LEU A 53 -8.39 2.45 -2.91
N GLY A 54 -7.70 2.80 -1.81
CA GLY A 54 -6.38 3.44 -1.88
C GLY A 54 -5.34 2.55 -2.57
N GLU A 55 -5.45 1.24 -2.42
CA GLU A 55 -4.61 0.27 -3.13
C GLU A 55 -4.85 0.33 -4.65
N LEU A 56 -6.11 0.32 -5.09
CA LEU A 56 -6.47 0.50 -6.50
C LEU A 56 -6.01 1.85 -7.06
N GLU A 57 -6.17 2.92 -6.28
CA GLU A 57 -5.72 4.27 -6.66
C GLU A 57 -4.19 4.34 -6.79
N SER A 58 -3.44 3.58 -5.99
CA SER A 58 -1.97 3.49 -6.09
C SER A 58 -1.47 2.96 -7.44
N VAL A 59 -2.33 2.29 -8.20
CA VAL A 59 -2.03 1.75 -9.54
C VAL A 59 -2.80 2.46 -10.66
N GLY A 60 -3.41 3.61 -10.34
CA GLY A 60 -4.00 4.55 -11.31
C GLY A 60 -5.50 4.45 -11.49
N TYR A 61 -6.23 3.73 -10.61
CA TYR A 61 -7.69 3.82 -10.56
C TYR A 61 -8.16 5.20 -10.08
N GLN A 62 -9.31 5.67 -10.55
CA GLN A 62 -9.89 6.95 -10.14
C GLN A 62 -11.40 6.79 -9.92
N ALA A 63 -11.83 6.52 -8.68
CA ALA A 63 -13.25 6.34 -8.37
C ALA A 63 -14.09 7.63 -8.53
N SER A 64 -13.46 8.80 -8.49
CA SER A 64 -14.13 10.10 -8.55
C SER A 64 -14.14 10.73 -9.95
N ALA A 65 -13.85 9.98 -11.01
CA ALA A 65 -13.78 10.50 -12.37
C ALA A 65 -15.13 10.99 -12.93
N GLY A 66 -16.24 10.72 -12.25
CA GLY A 66 -17.55 11.32 -12.52
C GLY A 66 -18.30 10.73 -13.72
N ASP A 67 -17.62 9.98 -14.59
CA ASP A 67 -18.20 9.24 -15.70
C ASP A 67 -17.80 7.76 -15.62
N ASP A 68 -18.72 6.92 -15.13
CA ASP A 68 -18.55 5.46 -15.03
C ASP A 68 -18.72 4.75 -16.40
N SER A 69 -18.64 5.47 -17.53
CA SER A 69 -18.82 4.93 -18.89
C SER A 69 -17.95 3.71 -19.22
N TYR A 70 -16.86 3.53 -18.49
CA TYR A 70 -15.90 2.44 -18.70
C TYR A 70 -15.95 1.37 -17.62
N TYR A 71 -16.92 1.42 -16.70
CA TYR A 71 -17.15 0.34 -15.75
C TYR A 71 -17.63 -0.93 -16.48
N PRO A 72 -17.08 -2.14 -16.19
CA PRO A 72 -16.07 -2.45 -15.17
C PRO A 72 -14.62 -2.55 -15.70
N SER A 73 -14.31 -2.03 -16.88
CA SER A 73 -13.00 -2.22 -17.52
C SER A 73 -11.84 -1.56 -16.77
N GLU A 74 -12.05 -0.36 -16.21
CA GLU A 74 -10.99 0.39 -15.51
C GLU A 74 -10.61 -0.26 -14.19
N ILE A 75 -11.60 -0.72 -13.41
CA ILE A 75 -11.35 -1.43 -12.16
C ILE A 75 -10.65 -2.78 -12.40
N GLN A 76 -11.01 -3.51 -13.46
CA GLN A 76 -10.32 -4.76 -13.83
C GLN A 76 -8.85 -4.51 -14.24
N GLN A 77 -8.59 -3.42 -14.97
CA GLN A 77 -7.22 -3.02 -15.29
C GLN A 77 -6.43 -2.63 -14.03
N ALA A 78 -7.05 -1.91 -13.10
CA ALA A 78 -6.43 -1.56 -11.82
C ALA A 78 -6.08 -2.82 -11.02
N GLU A 79 -7.00 -3.78 -10.86
CA GLU A 79 -6.71 -5.04 -10.18
C GLU A 79 -5.55 -5.82 -10.83
N ALA A 80 -5.47 -5.83 -12.16
CA ALA A 80 -4.37 -6.47 -12.87
C ALA A 80 -3.02 -5.80 -12.54
N ARG A 81 -2.97 -4.47 -12.51
CA ARG A 81 -1.78 -3.71 -12.09
C ARG A 81 -1.46 -3.91 -10.61
N LEU A 82 -2.48 -4.04 -9.77
CA LEU A 82 -2.32 -4.30 -8.34
C LEU A 82 -1.68 -5.67 -8.09
N ARG A 83 -2.03 -6.69 -8.89
CA ARG A 83 -1.34 -7.99 -8.86
C ARG A 83 0.13 -7.88 -9.28
N LEU A 84 0.50 -6.96 -10.17
CA LEU A 84 1.92 -6.72 -10.50
C LEU A 84 2.66 -6.05 -9.33
N LYS A 85 2.00 -5.09 -8.67
CA LYS A 85 2.50 -4.44 -7.46
C LYS A 85 2.74 -5.45 -6.33
N TYR A 86 1.82 -6.40 -6.14
CA TYR A 86 2.02 -7.53 -5.22
C TYR A 86 3.31 -8.31 -5.49
N ARG A 87 3.54 -8.70 -6.76
CA ARG A 87 4.74 -9.47 -7.12
C ARG A 87 6.02 -8.68 -6.83
N ALA A 88 6.01 -7.37 -7.06
CA ALA A 88 7.14 -6.51 -6.74
C ALA A 88 7.36 -6.38 -5.22
N ASP A 89 6.32 -6.02 -4.49
CA ASP A 89 6.41 -5.62 -3.09
C ASP A 89 6.53 -6.84 -2.15
N CYS A 90 5.81 -7.94 -2.44
CA CYS A 90 5.73 -9.14 -1.60
C CYS A 90 6.57 -10.33 -2.07
N LEU A 91 6.69 -10.54 -3.39
CA LEU A 91 7.48 -11.66 -3.93
C LEU A 91 8.91 -11.26 -4.31
N GLY A 92 9.18 -9.96 -4.43
CA GLY A 92 10.49 -9.45 -4.86
C GLY A 92 10.83 -9.68 -6.31
N GLU A 93 9.82 -9.90 -7.14
CA GLU A 93 9.96 -9.97 -8.58
C GLU A 93 10.27 -8.58 -9.15
N LYS A 94 11.14 -8.51 -10.15
CA LYS A 94 11.48 -7.28 -10.88
C LYS A 94 10.39 -6.97 -11.91
N VAL A 95 9.20 -6.56 -11.46
CA VAL A 95 8.05 -6.26 -12.32
C VAL A 95 7.87 -4.75 -12.48
N LYS A 96 7.56 -4.29 -13.70
CA LYS A 96 7.16 -2.90 -13.94
C LYS A 96 5.68 -2.73 -13.57
N VAL A 97 5.41 -1.89 -12.58
CA VAL A 97 4.05 -1.52 -12.14
C VAL A 97 3.64 -0.21 -12.81
N PRO A 98 2.59 -0.18 -13.65
CA PRO A 98 2.06 1.08 -14.15
C PRO A 98 1.34 1.84 -13.03
N THR A 99 1.68 3.12 -12.85
CA THR A 99 1.05 4.02 -11.86
C THR A 99 0.37 5.21 -12.53
N SER A 100 0.51 5.35 -13.85
CA SER A 100 -0.18 6.40 -14.60
C SER A 100 -1.70 6.17 -14.49
N PRO A 101 -2.50 7.25 -14.46
CA PRO A 101 -3.94 7.17 -14.55
C PRO A 101 -4.39 6.17 -15.62
N ILE A 102 -5.35 5.33 -15.28
CA ILE A 102 -6.09 4.56 -16.28
C ILE A 102 -6.96 5.57 -17.00
N ILE A 103 -6.61 5.85 -18.26
CA ILE A 103 -7.39 6.72 -19.13
C ILE A 103 -7.89 5.83 -20.26
N TYR A 104 -9.20 5.75 -20.45
CA TYR A 104 -9.72 5.20 -21.70
C TYR A 104 -9.45 6.19 -22.84
N SER A 105 -8.38 5.97 -23.59
CA SER A 105 -8.20 6.61 -24.89
C SER A 105 -9.09 5.86 -25.87
N GLY A 106 -10.30 6.36 -26.14
CA GLY A 106 -11.13 5.83 -27.22
C GLY A 106 -10.34 5.84 -28.53
N GLY A 107 -9.83 4.69 -28.95
CA GLY A 107 -8.94 4.61 -30.11
C GLY A 107 -8.48 3.20 -30.45
N ALA A 108 -9.13 2.61 -31.46
CA ALA A 108 -8.52 1.90 -32.59
C ALA A 108 -7.77 0.55 -32.44
N ASP A 109 -7.86 -0.18 -31.32
CA ASP A 109 -7.30 -1.56 -31.25
C ASP A 109 -8.25 -2.62 -30.65
N GLY A 110 -9.54 -2.34 -30.65
CA GLY A 110 -10.58 -3.32 -30.37
C GLY A 110 -10.70 -4.40 -31.44
N PHE A 111 -9.82 -5.41 -31.40
CA PHE A 111 -10.08 -6.73 -31.98
C PHE A 111 -10.55 -7.66 -30.86
N TYR A 112 -11.86 -7.85 -30.78
CA TYR A 112 -12.45 -9.16 -30.45
C TYR A 112 -12.87 -9.82 -31.76
#